data_AF-X0Y712-F1
#
_entry.id   AF-X0Y712-F1
#
_cell.length_a   1.000
_cell.length_b   1.000
_cell.length_c   1.000
_cell.angle_alpha   90.00
_cell.angle_beta   90.00
_cell.angle_gamma   90.00
#
_symmetry.space_group_name_H-M   'P 1'
#
loop_
_entity.id
_entity.type
_entity.pdbx_description
1 polymer ?
#
loop_
_entity_poly.entity_id
_entity_poly.type
_entity_poly.pdbx_seq_one_letter_code
_entity_poly.pdbx_strand_id
1 'polypeptide(L)'
;YAYAKRDLRGGEQLDGIGGYTCYGLIENARGPAPNRGLPVCLADGALLQRRVSRDEKILLEDVELSRSGDAWRLYDLASGHGEAVPE
;
A
#
# COMPACT_ATOMS: atom_id res chain seq x y z
N TYR A 1 6.90 -4.74 -1.56
CA TYR A 1 5.54 -4.46 -1.06
C TYR A 1 5.50 -4.47 0.45
N ALA A 2 4.42 -3.97 1.04
CA ALA A 2 4.17 -3.98 2.48
C ALA A 2 3.59 -5.33 2.94
N TYR A 3 4.09 -5.81 4.07
CA TYR A 3 3.61 -7.00 4.77
C TYR A 3 3.34 -6.64 6.23
N ALA A 4 2.31 -7.25 6.82
CA ALA A 4 1.95 -6.99 8.20
C ALA A 4 3.01 -7.55 9.15
N LYS A 5 3.51 -6.72 10.07
CA LYS A 5 4.52 -7.13 11.07
C LYS A 5 3.91 -7.90 12.24
N ARG A 6 2.61 -7.74 12.45
CA ARG A 6 1.78 -8.38 13.47
C ARG A 6 0.37 -8.55 12.92
N ASP A 7 -0.52 -9.18 13.68
CA ASP A 7 -1.94 -9.18 13.35
C ASP A 7 -2.49 -7.74 13.42
N LEU A 8 -3.20 -7.35 12.36
CA LEU A 8 -3.83 -6.04 12.20
C LEU A 8 -5.34 -6.21 11.99
N ARG A 9 -6.12 -5.31 12.55
CA ARG A 9 -7.57 -5.23 12.44
C ARG A 9 -7.98 -4.15 11.44
N GLY A 10 -9.18 -4.28 10.89
CA GLY A 10 -9.81 -3.17 10.16
C GLY A 10 -9.95 -1.95 11.07
N GLY A 11 -9.73 -0.77 10.51
CA GLY A 11 -9.68 0.52 11.21
C GLY A 11 -8.31 0.88 11.79
N GLU A 12 -7.31 0.00 11.76
CA GLU A 12 -5.94 0.37 12.17
C GLU A 12 -5.23 1.14 11.05
N GLN A 13 -4.47 2.17 11.45
CA GLN A 13 -3.62 2.95 10.55
C GLN A 13 -2.21 2.34 10.50
N LEU A 14 -1.66 2.21 9.29
CA LEU A 14 -0.28 1.80 9.08
C LEU A 14 0.68 2.96 9.36
N ASP A 15 1.80 2.66 10.00
CA ASP A 15 2.85 3.60 10.43
C ASP A 15 4.10 3.60 9.54
N GLY A 16 4.01 2.98 8.36
CA GLY A 16 5.05 3.02 7.34
C GLY A 16 6.37 2.30 7.70
N ILE A 17 7.46 2.75 7.06
CA ILE A 17 8.79 2.14 7.18
C ILE A 17 9.40 2.48 8.54
N GLY A 18 9.93 1.47 9.23
CA GLY A 18 10.56 1.63 10.54
C GLY A 18 9.60 1.61 11.73
N GLY A 19 8.28 1.63 11.46
CA GLY A 19 7.24 1.49 12.48
C GLY A 19 7.01 0.05 12.95
N TYR A 20 5.82 -0.22 13.48
CA TYR A 20 5.41 -1.47 14.12
C TYR A 20 4.31 -2.22 13.39
N THR A 21 3.63 -1.59 12.43
CA THR A 21 2.49 -2.21 11.73
C THR A 21 2.93 -3.04 10.54
N CYS A 22 3.94 -2.58 9.79
CA CYS A 22 4.34 -3.24 8.56
C CYS A 22 5.86 -3.24 8.33
N TYR A 23 6.29 -4.04 7.38
CA TYR A 23 7.66 -4.05 6.86
C TYR A 23 7.66 -4.24 5.34
N GLY A 24 8.78 -3.88 4.70
CA GLY A 24 8.96 -4.06 3.27
C GLY A 24 9.54 -5.43 2.94
N LEU A 25 8.98 -6.11 1.94
CA LEU A 25 9.56 -7.31 1.33
C LEU A 25 9.74 -7.10 -0.17
N ILE A 26 10.88 -7.55 -0.70
CA ILE A 26 11.18 -7.53 -2.14
C ILE A 26 10.22 -8.48 -2.85
N GLU A 27 9.58 -8.00 -3.93
CA GLU A 27 8.56 -8.74 -4.67
C GLU A 27 8.59 -8.38 -6.15
N ASN A 28 8.05 -9.28 -6.97
CA ASN A 28 7.84 -9.03 -8.38
C ASN A 28 6.67 -8.06 -8.57
N ALA A 29 6.91 -6.95 -9.28
CA ALA A 29 5.88 -5.96 -9.58
C ALA A 29 4.85 -6.42 -10.62
N ARG A 30 4.97 -7.67 -11.12
CA ARG A 30 4.11 -8.25 -12.16
C ARG A 30 2.93 -8.95 -11.51
N GLY A 31 1.73 -8.40 -11.66
CA GLY A 31 0.48 -9.01 -11.22
C GLY A 31 -0.73 -8.17 -11.64
N PRO A 32 -1.92 -8.78 -11.81
CA PRO A 32 -3.15 -8.06 -12.13
C PRO A 32 -3.58 -7.15 -10.96
N ALA A 33 -4.27 -6.05 -11.29
CA ALA A 33 -4.63 -4.95 -10.38
C ALA A 33 -5.29 -5.31 -9.04
N PRO A 34 -6.19 -6.33 -8.91
CA PRO A 34 -6.75 -6.66 -7.59
C PRO A 34 -5.73 -7.28 -6.62
N ASN A 35 -4.72 -7.98 -7.13
CA ASN A 35 -3.72 -8.66 -6.31
C ASN A 35 -2.42 -7.86 -6.12
N ARG A 36 -2.46 -6.54 -6.38
CA ARG A 36 -1.26 -5.70 -6.32
C ARG A 36 -1.00 -5.28 -4.88
N GLY A 37 0.21 -5.57 -4.40
CA GLY A 37 0.62 -5.20 -3.05
C GLY A 37 0.73 -3.68 -2.88
N LEU A 38 0.44 -3.19 -1.68
CA LEU A 38 0.70 -1.82 -1.27
C LEU A 38 2.23 -1.57 -1.30
N PRO A 39 2.74 -0.58 -2.06
CA PRO A 39 4.15 -0.21 -1.98
C PRO A 39 4.49 0.28 -0.57
N VAL A 40 5.54 -0.27 0.04
CA VAL A 40 5.86 0.05 1.45
C VAL A 40 6.21 1.52 1.66
N CYS A 41 6.77 2.19 0.65
CA CYS A 41 7.07 3.62 0.69
C CYS A 41 5.81 4.51 0.65
N LEU A 42 4.64 3.93 0.36
CA LEU A 42 3.35 4.61 0.31
C LEU A 42 2.38 4.12 1.41
N ALA A 43 2.86 3.27 2.33
CA ALA A 43 2.02 2.64 3.34
C ALA A 43 1.72 3.56 4.54
N ASP A 44 2.52 4.60 4.77
CA ASP A 44 2.32 5.50 5.90
C ASP A 44 0.97 6.22 5.82
N GLY A 45 0.22 6.19 6.91
CA GLY A 45 -1.11 6.78 7.02
C GLY A 45 -2.25 5.96 6.40
N ALA A 46 -1.98 4.82 5.77
CA ALA A 46 -2.99 3.96 5.16
C ALA A 46 -3.93 3.35 6.21
N LEU A 47 -5.24 3.41 5.98
CA LEU A 47 -6.25 2.88 6.90
C LEU A 47 -6.73 1.50 6.42
N LEU A 48 -6.53 0.45 7.22
CA LEU A 48 -6.99 -0.90 6.87
C LEU A 48 -8.51 -1.00 6.86
N GLN A 49 -9.06 -1.62 5.81
CA GLN A 49 -10.49 -1.88 5.64
C GLN A 49 -10.89 -3.28 6.13
N ARG A 50 -9.91 -4.19 6.27
CA ARG A 50 -10.12 -5.55 6.77
C ARG A 50 -9.01 -5.99 7.72
N ARG A 51 -9.24 -7.13 8.38
CA ARG A 51 -8.18 -7.83 9.12
C ARG A 51 -7.09 -8.32 8.16
N VAL A 52 -5.84 -8.19 8.57
CA VAL A 52 -4.65 -8.75 7.91
C VAL A 52 -3.81 -9.48 8.94
N SER A 53 -3.46 -10.73 8.66
CA SER A 53 -2.70 -11.57 9.59
C SER A 53 -1.21 -11.20 9.56
N ARG A 54 -0.47 -11.50 10.63
CA ARG A 54 0.99 -11.36 10.62
C ARG A 54 1.61 -12.05 9.41
N ASP A 55 2.59 -11.40 8.79
CA ASP A 55 3.33 -11.85 7.61
C ASP A 55 2.45 -12.02 6.35
N GLU A 56 1.20 -11.55 6.38
CA GLU A 56 0.33 -11.45 5.20
C GLU A 56 0.68 -10.19 4.40
N LYS A 57 0.62 -10.30 3.06
CA LYS A 57 0.81 -9.19 2.14
C LYS A 57 -0.38 -8.23 2.27
N ILE A 58 -0.09 -6.94 2.41
CA ILE A 58 -1.12 -5.89 2.41
C ILE A 58 -1.34 -5.47 0.96
N LEU A 59 -2.56 -5.63 0.45
CA LEU A 59 -2.95 -5.24 -0.89
C LEU A 59 -3.36 -3.76 -0.94
N LEU A 60 -3.31 -3.17 -2.13
CA LEU A 60 -3.83 -1.81 -2.35
C LEU A 60 -5.34 -1.71 -2.05
N GLU A 61 -6.09 -2.79 -2.26
CA GLU A 61 -7.53 -2.86 -1.96
C GLU A 61 -7.84 -3.03 -0.46
N ASP A 62 -6.85 -3.45 0.34
CA ASP A 62 -7.04 -3.66 1.77
C ASP A 62 -7.06 -2.33 2.54
N VAL A 63 -6.70 -1.22 1.89
CA VAL A 63 -6.49 0.07 2.54
C VAL A 63 -7.23 1.21 1.86
N GLU A 64 -7.69 2.14 2.68
CA GLU A 64 -8.08 3.49 2.25
C GLU A 64 -6.89 4.43 2.44
N LEU A 65 -6.68 5.29 1.45
CA LEU A 65 -5.49 6.12 1.31
C LEU A 65 -5.87 7.51 0.82
N SER A 66 -5.32 8.55 1.44
CA SER A 66 -5.34 9.87 0.85
C SER A 66 -4.32 9.91 -0.30
N ARG A 67 -4.78 9.83 -1.55
CA ARG A 67 -3.92 9.91 -2.74
C ARG A 67 -3.42 11.34 -3.06
N SER A 68 -3.53 12.25 -2.10
CA SER A 68 -3.10 13.64 -2.22
C SER A 68 -1.59 13.76 -1.97
N GLY A 69 -0.78 13.59 -3.01
CA GLY A 69 0.66 13.83 -2.92
C GLY A 69 1.44 13.38 -4.14
N ASP A 70 2.61 14.01 -4.37
CA ASP A 70 3.47 13.70 -5.52
C ASP A 70 3.93 12.24 -5.56
N ALA A 71 4.08 11.59 -4.41
CA ALA A 71 4.47 10.19 -4.34
C ALA A 71 3.45 9.25 -5.01
N TRP A 72 2.15 9.51 -4.82
CA TRP A 72 1.07 8.77 -5.47
C TRP A 72 0.99 9.10 -6.96
N ARG A 73 1.13 10.39 -7.33
CA ARG A 73 1.18 10.81 -8.74
C ARG A 73 2.30 10.12 -9.50
N LEU A 74 3.51 10.08 -8.94
CA LEU A 74 4.67 9.41 -9.55
C LEU A 74 4.48 7.90 -9.63
N TYR A 75 3.87 7.30 -8.60
CA TYR A 75 3.54 5.88 -8.61
C TYR A 75 2.55 5.52 -9.72
N ASP A 76 1.51 6.33 -9.93
CA ASP A 76 0.51 6.11 -10.97
C ASP A 76 1.13 6.27 -12.36
N LEU A 77 1.94 7.31 -12.58
CA LEU A 77 2.70 7.52 -13.82
C LEU A 77 3.63 6.33 -14.13
N ALA A 78 4.41 5.86 -13.14
CA ALA A 78 5.34 4.75 -13.30
C ALA A 78 4.64 3.40 -13.49
N SER A 79 3.42 3.27 -12.95
CA SER A 79 2.64 2.04 -13.03
C SER A 79 1.82 1.93 -14.32
N GLY A 80 1.82 2.95 -15.19
CA GLY A 80 0.91 3.02 -16.33
C GLY A 80 -0.55 3.16 -15.93
N HIS A 81 -0.84 3.64 -14.72
CA HIS A 81 -2.19 3.88 -14.18
C HIS A 81 -2.61 5.36 -14.27
N GLY A 82 -1.85 6.20 -14.95
CA GLY A 82 -2.21 7.62 -15.11
C GLY A 82 -3.49 7.78 -15.93
N GLU A 83 -4.54 8.35 -15.33
CA GLU A 83 -5.40 9.25 -16.09
C GLU A 83 -4.54 10.43 -16.57
N ALA A 84 -4.77 10.85 -17.81
CA ALA A 84 -4.05 11.97 -18.41
C ALA A 84 -4.15 13.21 -17.51
N VAL A 85 -3.00 13.80 -17.20
CA VAL A 85 -2.93 15.10 -16.52
C VAL A 85 -3.54 16.13 -17.48
N PRO A 86 -4.62 16.87 -17.12
CA PRO A 86 -5.07 18.01 -17.92
C PRO A 86 -4.03 19.12 -17.83
N GLU A 87 -3.76 19.76 -18.97
CA GLU A 87 -2.84 20.92 -19.11
C GLU A 87 -3.19 22.11 -18.21
#